data_AF-A0A1A8SMA7-F1
#
_entry.id   AF-A0A1A8SMA7-F1
#
_cell.length_a   1.000
_cell.length_b   1.000
_cell.length_c   1.000
_cell.angle_alpha   90.00
_cell.angle_beta   90.00
_cell.angle_gamma   90.00
#
_symmetry.space_group_name_H-M   'P 1'
#
loop_
_entity.id
_entity.type
_entity.pdbx_description
1 polymer ?
#
loop_
_entity_poly.entity_id
_entity_poly.type
_entity_poly.pdbx_seq_one_letter_code
_entity_poly.pdbx_strand_id
1 'polypeptide(L)'
;RNIACLCPSLTDSTAQTLIFAFITSRLDNCNSILYRFPSSALQKLQYIQNSAALLLSYTRSRDHITPVLKQLHWLPVSYRIHYKLLLITYKCLNNLAPS
;
A
#
# COMPACT_ATOMS: atom_id res chain seq x y z
N ARG A 1 -13.21 4.94 -9.55
CA ARG A 1 -14.20 4.86 -8.44
C ARG A 1 -13.70 5.73 -7.31
N ASN A 2 -14.50 6.68 -6.82
CA ASN A 2 -14.08 7.63 -5.79
C ASN A 2 -14.30 7.02 -4.39
N ILE A 3 -13.34 6.21 -3.93
CA ILE A 3 -13.43 5.44 -2.68
C ILE A 3 -13.64 6.36 -1.47
N ALA A 4 -13.10 7.58 -1.52
CA ALA A 4 -13.25 8.61 -0.48
C ALA A 4 -14.70 9.00 -0.19
N CYS A 5 -15.62 8.86 -1.16
CA CYS A 5 -17.03 9.18 -0.97
C CYS A 5 -17.77 8.12 -0.13
N LEU A 6 -17.27 6.89 -0.10
CA LEU A 6 -17.91 5.76 0.58
C LEU A 6 -17.42 5.59 2.03
N CYS A 7 -16.19 6.02 2.33
CA CYS A 7 -15.58 5.89 3.65
C CYS A 7 -16.37 6.57 4.80
N PRO A 8 -17.01 7.75 4.65
CA PRO A 8 -17.74 8.39 5.74
C PRO A 8 -18.98 7.64 6.20
N SER A 9 -19.51 6.74 5.37
CA SER A 9 -20.74 5.96 5.65
C SER A 9 -20.44 4.53 6.11
N LEU A 10 -19.16 4.19 6.30
CA LEU A 10 -18.71 2.84 6.64
C LEU A 10 -18.07 2.82 8.03
N THR A 11 -18.06 1.65 8.68
CA THR A 11 -17.24 1.43 9.87
C THR A 11 -15.75 1.45 9.50
N ASP A 12 -14.88 1.87 10.43
CA ASP A 12 -13.43 1.96 10.20
C ASP A 12 -12.83 0.65 9.67
N SER A 13 -13.29 -0.49 10.20
CA SER A 13 -12.85 -1.82 9.77
C SER A 13 -13.24 -2.15 8.32
N THR A 14 -14.44 -1.75 7.90
CA THR A 14 -14.93 -1.96 6.53
C THR A 14 -14.24 -1.01 5.55
N ALA A 15 -14.06 0.25 5.94
CA ALA A 15 -13.32 1.24 5.17
C ALA A 15 -11.86 0.81 4.96
N GLN A 16 -11.20 0.31 6.01
CA GLN A 16 -9.86 -0.26 5.93
C GLN A 16 -9.80 -1.44 4.96
N THR A 17 -10.72 -2.39 5.07
CA THR A 17 -10.79 -3.56 4.19
C THR A 17 -11.00 -3.16 2.73
N LEU A 18 -11.90 -2.20 2.48
CA LEU A 18 -12.18 -1.67 1.15
C LEU A 18 -10.94 -1.01 0.54
N ILE A 19 -10.27 -0.13 1.30
CA ILE A 19 -9.04 0.53 0.86
C ILE A 19 -7.95 -0.51 0.57
N PHE A 20 -7.76 -1.49 1.44
CA PHE A 20 -6.82 -2.59 1.22
C PHE A 20 -7.14 -3.38 -0.05
N ALA A 21 -8.41 -3.76 -0.26
CA ALA A 21 -8.83 -4.56 -1.40
C ALA A 21 -8.64 -3.82 -2.73
N PHE A 22 -8.87 -2.50 -2.78
CA PHE A 22 -8.80 -1.75 -4.03
C PHE A 22 -7.42 -1.12 -4.32
N ILE A 23 -6.71 -0.66 -3.29
CA ILE A 23 -5.45 0.07 -3.46
C ILE A 23 -4.27 -0.87 -3.18
N THR A 24 -4.24 -1.45 -1.98
CA THR A 24 -3.12 -2.27 -1.52
C THR A 24 -2.96 -3.55 -2.35
N SER A 25 -4.05 -4.25 -2.66
CA SER A 25 -4.03 -5.45 -3.51
C SER A 25 -3.45 -5.20 -4.90
N ARG A 26 -3.79 -4.06 -5.53
CA ARG A 26 -3.27 -3.69 -6.84
C ARG A 26 -1.80 -3.31 -6.81
N LEU A 27 -1.38 -2.59 -5.76
CA LEU A 27 0.05 -2.34 -5.52
C LEU A 27 0.78 -3.68 -5.36
N ASP A 28 0.25 -4.58 -4.53
CA ASP A 28 0.88 -5.86 -4.19
C ASP A 28 0.98 -6.85 -5.35
N ASN A 29 0.00 -6.84 -6.26
CA ASN A 29 0.04 -7.64 -7.49
C ASN A 29 1.11 -7.13 -8.47
N CYS A 30 1.31 -5.81 -8.55
CA CYS A 30 2.26 -5.20 -9.48
C CYS A 30 3.68 -5.11 -8.93
N ASN A 31 3.92 -5.41 -7.64
CA ASN A 31 5.20 -5.17 -6.96
C ASN A 31 6.43 -5.75 -7.69
N SER A 32 6.33 -6.93 -8.34
CA SER A 32 7.44 -7.52 -9.11
C SER A 32 7.77 -6.72 -10.37
N ILE A 33 6.76 -6.15 -11.03
CA ILE A 33 6.91 -5.33 -12.25
C ILE A 33 7.41 -3.91 -11.90
N LEU A 34 7.01 -3.40 -10.72
CA LEU A 34 7.33 -2.05 -10.27
C LEU A 34 8.81 -1.85 -9.89
N TYR A 35 9.60 -2.91 -9.75
CA TYR A 35 11.03 -2.79 -9.41
C TYR A 35 11.83 -1.96 -10.43
N ARG A 36 11.45 -1.98 -11.72
CA ARG A 36 12.15 -1.25 -12.79
C ARG A 36 11.51 0.10 -13.12
N PHE A 37 10.52 0.55 -12.36
CA PHE A 37 9.83 1.80 -12.66
C PHE A 37 10.68 3.03 -12.29
N PRO A 38 10.55 4.14 -13.05
CA PRO A 38 11.21 5.38 -12.70
C PRO A 38 10.71 5.91 -11.35
N SER A 39 11.59 6.53 -10.57
CA SER A 39 11.29 7.05 -9.23
C SER A 39 10.09 8.01 -9.22
N SER A 40 9.87 8.75 -10.30
CA SER A 40 8.72 9.64 -10.48
C SER A 40 7.37 8.89 -10.51
N ALA A 41 7.33 7.69 -11.07
CA ALA A 41 6.13 6.86 -11.07
C ALA A 41 5.92 6.21 -9.69
N LEU A 42 6.99 5.78 -9.02
CA LEU A 42 6.92 5.29 -7.64
C LEU A 42 6.42 6.37 -6.67
N GLN A 43 6.82 7.63 -6.87
CA GLN A 43 6.31 8.77 -6.09
C GLN A 43 4.80 8.97 -6.26
N LYS A 44 4.26 8.79 -7.48
CA LYS A 44 2.81 8.85 -7.71
C LYS A 44 2.08 7.75 -6.93
N LEU A 45 2.64 6.53 -6.91
CA LEU A 45 2.08 5.43 -6.12
C LEU A 45 2.16 5.71 -4.61
N GLN A 46 3.27 6.27 -4.14
CA GLN A 46 3.40 6.69 -2.74
C GLN A 46 2.36 7.75 -2.38
N TYR A 47 2.09 8.70 -3.27
CA TYR A 47 1.06 9.71 -3.05
C TYR A 47 -0.32 9.07 -2.89
N ILE A 48 -0.68 8.12 -3.74
CA ILE A 48 -1.95 7.38 -3.64
C ILE A 48 -2.05 6.63 -2.31
N GLN A 49 -0.98 5.95 -1.90
CA GLN A 49 -0.94 5.25 -0.61
C GLN A 49 -1.09 6.23 0.57
N ASN A 50 -0.41 7.38 0.51
CA ASN A 50 -0.48 8.41 1.54
C ASN A 50 -1.91 8.98 1.65
N SER A 51 -2.54 9.30 0.53
CA SER A 51 -3.92 9.78 0.52
C SER A 51 -4.89 8.75 1.09
N ALA A 52 -4.69 7.46 0.80
CA ALA A 52 -5.50 6.39 1.35
C ALA A 52 -5.32 6.22 2.87
N ALA A 53 -4.09 6.33 3.36
CA ALA A 53 -3.78 6.28 4.80
C ALA A 53 -4.41 7.47 5.54
N LEU A 54 -4.29 8.69 4.99
CA LEU A 54 -4.87 9.89 5.58
C LEU A 54 -6.40 9.85 5.60
N LEU A 55 -7.01 9.32 4.54
CA LEU A 55 -8.45 9.10 4.46
C LEU A 55 -8.94 8.15 5.56
N LEU A 56 -8.18 7.10 5.86
CA LEU A 56 -8.54 6.12 6.88
C LEU A 56 -8.34 6.64 8.30
N SER A 57 -7.26 7.38 8.54
CA SER A 57 -6.93 7.91 9.87
C SER A 57 -7.59 9.26 10.17
N TYR A 58 -8.48 9.75 9.30
CA TYR A 58 -9.14 11.07 9.39
C TYR A 58 -8.16 12.21 9.71
N THR A 59 -6.92 12.06 9.27
CA THR A 59 -5.81 12.95 9.61
C THR A 59 -5.76 14.10 8.60
N ARG A 60 -5.32 15.29 9.01
CA ARG A 60 -5.30 16.42 8.09
C ARG A 60 -4.25 16.17 7.01
N SER A 61 -4.53 16.62 5.78
CA SER A 61 -3.66 16.44 4.61
C SER A 61 -2.25 17.01 4.78
N ARG A 62 -2.04 17.91 5.75
CA ARG A 62 -0.76 18.57 6.04
C ARG A 62 0.07 17.88 7.12
N ASP A 63 -0.49 16.90 7.81
CA ASP A 63 0.22 16.22 8.89
C ASP A 63 1.29 15.29 8.33
N HIS A 64 2.34 15.05 9.12
CA HIS A 64 3.38 14.12 8.72
C HIS A 64 2.80 12.71 8.51
N ILE A 65 3.06 12.13 7.34
CA ILE A 65 2.51 10.82 6.96
C ILE A 65 3.17 9.63 7.67
N THR A 66 4.42 9.77 8.08
CA THR A 66 5.21 8.71 8.74
C THR A 66 4.54 8.12 9.98
N PRO A 67 4.05 8.90 10.97
CA PRO A 67 3.34 8.35 12.12
C PRO A 67 2.05 7.61 11.74
N VAL A 68 1.31 8.11 10.73
CA VAL A 68 0.08 7.48 10.23
C VAL A 68 0.37 6.11 9.63
N LEU A 69 1.37 6.03 8.74
CA LEU A 69 1.81 4.77 8.16
C LEU A 69 2.27 3.77 9.23
N LYS A 70 2.98 4.24 10.25
CA LYS A 70 3.41 3.39 11.37
C LYS A 70 2.21 2.86 12.17
N GLN A 71 1.22 3.70 12.48
CA GLN A 71 0.02 3.29 13.21
C GLN A 71 -0.81 2.26 12.43
N LEU A 72 -0.85 2.39 11.09
CA LEU A 72 -1.53 1.44 10.21
C LEU A 72 -0.69 0.19 9.89
N HIS A 73 0.56 0.13 10.34
CA HIS A 73 1.56 -0.88 9.96
C HIS A 73 1.80 -0.96 8.44
N TRP A 74 1.72 0.16 7.73
CA TRP A 74 1.93 0.24 6.29
C TRP A 74 3.36 0.61 5.95
N LEU A 75 4.02 -0.21 5.15
CA LEU A 75 5.33 0.10 4.57
C LEU A 75 5.19 1.10 3.40
N PRO A 76 6.10 2.07 3.23
CA PRO A 76 6.19 2.85 2.01
C PRO A 76 6.37 1.98 0.75
N VAL A 77 5.92 2.46 -0.41
CA VAL A 77 5.85 1.68 -1.67
C VAL A 77 7.21 1.06 -2.04
N SER A 78 8.30 1.82 -1.90
CA SER A 78 9.65 1.30 -2.19
C SER A 78 10.00 0.08 -1.33
N TYR A 79 9.76 0.17 -0.02
CA TYR A 79 10.02 -0.93 0.91
C TYR A 79 9.09 -2.12 0.67
N ARG A 80 7.85 -1.90 0.23
CA ARG A 80 6.93 -2.99 -0.15
C ARG A 80 7.47 -3.80 -1.32
N ILE A 81 8.01 -3.13 -2.34
CA ILE A 81 8.63 -3.78 -3.50
C ILE A 81 9.82 -4.63 -3.06
N HIS A 82 10.74 -4.07 -2.27
CA HIS A 82 11.90 -4.81 -1.75
C HIS A 82 11.50 -6.00 -0.88
N TYR A 83 10.57 -5.80 0.06
CA TYR A 83 10.06 -6.87 0.91
C TYR A 83 9.47 -8.02 0.08
N LYS A 84 8.67 -7.71 -0.95
CA LYS A 84 8.06 -8.72 -1.81
C LYS A 84 9.10 -9.50 -2.61
N LEU A 85 10.11 -8.82 -3.16
CA LEU A 85 11.22 -9.47 -3.87
C LEU A 85 11.98 -10.42 -2.94
N LEU A 86 12.41 -9.95 -1.78
CA LEU A 86 13.11 -10.76 -0.79
C LEU A 86 12.29 -11.97 -0.35
N LEU A 87 10.97 -11.78 -0.13
CA LEU A 87 10.06 -12.86 0.23
C LEU A 87 9.94 -13.91 -0.88
N ILE A 88 9.87 -13.50 -2.14
CA ILE A 88 9.84 -14.42 -3.29
C ILE A 88 11.17 -15.17 -3.39
N THR A 89 12.29 -14.46 -3.33
CA THR A 89 13.63 -15.08 -3.36
C THR A 89 13.79 -16.11 -2.25
N TYR A 90 13.38 -15.77 -1.02
CA TYR A 90 13.37 -16.70 0.10
C TYR A 90 12.52 -17.94 -0.19
N LYS A 91 11.29 -17.77 -0.71
CA LYS A 91 10.43 -18.90 -1.06
C LYS A 91 11.04 -19.80 -2.13
N CYS A 92 11.67 -19.23 -3.15
CA CYS A 92 12.36 -19.98 -4.18
C CYS A 92 13.53 -20.79 -3.61
N LEU A 93 14.37 -20.18 -2.75
CA LEU A 93 15.50 -20.85 -2.12
C LEU A 93 15.08 -22.00 -1.19
N ASN A 94 13.88 -21.95 -0.64
CA ASN A 94 13.34 -22.95 0.28
C ASN A 94 12.37 -23.94 -0.39
N ASN A 95 12.26 -23.97 -1.72
CA ASN A 95 11.32 -24.81 -2.46
C ASN A 95 9.84 -24.62 -2.04
N LEU A 96 9.49 -23.42 -1.59
CA LEU A 96 8.13 -23.00 -1.23
C LEU A 96 7.49 -22.12 -2.32
N ALA A 97 8.14 -22.02 -3.47
CA ALA A 97 7.58 -21.35 -4.63
C ALA A 97 6.42 -22.19 -5.20
N PRO A 98 5.29 -21.58 -5.60
CA PRO A 98 4.24 -22.30 -6.30
C PRO A 98 4.83 -22.85 -7.61
N SER A 99 4.63 -24.15 -7.83
CA SER A 99 4.92 -24.88 -9.07
C SER A 99 4.10 -24.36 -10.23
#